data_AF-A0A081P8E7-F1
#
_entry.id   AF-A0A081P8E7-F1
#
_cell.length_a   1.000
_cell.length_b   1.000
_cell.length_c   1.000
_cell.angle_alpha   90.00
_cell.angle_beta   90.00
_cell.angle_gamma   90.00
#
_symmetry.space_group_name_H-M   'P 1'
#
loop_
_entity.id
_entity.type
_entity.pdbx_description
1 polymer ?
#
loop_
_entity_poly.entity_id
_entity_poly.type
_entity_poly.pdbx_seq_one_letter_code
_entity_poly.pdbx_strand_id
1 'polypeptide(L)'
;MGNVISMPEAQEDIAPSLSMSNGLTSVFLDVLVLSGSRIANTDREKELIIWLAQRDQSVVGIGTVGFSLEEMPWSADNFSSEKAFMTQTIQGAMKESGWEKLSYTPNKEMVVGRLADFQLMINAFQAEYLDPSYYLEWAEVDEDDDSPTIPRGYPMCSKHAVYLSCHGCLLCNDEGGG
;
A
#
# COMPACT_ATOMS: atom_id res chain seq x y z
N MET A 1 2.53 5.06 20.23
CA MET A 1 3.40 4.57 19.13
C MET A 1 2.51 4.27 17.94
N GLY A 2 2.97 4.58 16.74
CA GLY A 2 2.18 4.57 15.52
C GLY A 2 3.10 4.62 14.31
N ASN A 3 2.54 4.45 13.11
CA ASN A 3 3.28 4.53 11.86
C ASN A 3 3.15 5.94 11.28
N VAL A 4 4.17 6.35 10.52
CA VAL A 4 4.20 7.63 9.81
C VAL A 4 4.39 7.34 8.33
N ILE A 5 3.56 7.96 7.50
CA ILE A 5 3.81 8.08 6.06
C ILE A 5 4.27 9.51 5.80
N SER A 6 5.39 9.69 5.11
CA SER A 6 5.99 11.01 4.88
C SER A 6 6.15 11.32 3.39
N MET A 7 6.28 12.61 3.10
CA MET A 7 6.90 13.05 1.85
C MET A 7 8.40 12.73 1.89
N PRO A 8 9.09 12.70 0.73
CA PRO A 8 10.55 12.75 0.70
C PRO A 8 11.08 13.89 1.54
N GLU A 9 12.29 13.76 2.10
CA GLU A 9 12.92 14.81 2.91
C GLU A 9 12.92 16.17 2.17
N ALA A 10 13.22 16.13 0.86
CA ALA A 10 13.26 17.31 0.00
C ALA A 10 11.87 17.92 -0.32
N GLN A 11 10.77 17.27 0.10
CA GLN A 11 9.39 17.72 -0.06
C GLN A 11 8.59 17.76 1.26
N GLU A 12 9.24 17.68 2.43
CA GLU A 12 8.56 17.63 3.74
C GLU A 12 7.61 18.81 3.99
N ASP A 13 7.95 20.00 3.49
CA ASP A 13 7.14 21.22 3.66
C ASP A 13 5.91 21.28 2.73
N ILE A 14 5.81 20.39 1.73
CA ILE A 14 4.75 20.43 0.72
C ILE A 14 3.43 19.86 1.25
N ALA A 15 3.51 18.79 2.04
CA ALA A 15 2.36 18.16 2.66
C ALA A 15 2.75 17.58 4.02
N PRO A 16 1.88 17.72 5.05
CA PRO A 16 2.18 17.20 6.38
C PRO A 16 2.28 15.66 6.36
N SER A 17 3.16 15.12 7.21
CA SER A 17 3.26 13.68 7.40
C SER A 17 1.98 13.09 8.01
N LEU A 18 1.63 11.90 7.58
CA LEU A 18 0.45 11.17 8.02
C LEU A 18 0.81 10.24 9.16
N SER A 19 0.60 10.70 10.40
CA SER A 19 0.74 9.87 11.60
C SER A 19 -0.54 9.10 11.90
N MET A 20 -0.43 7.79 12.13
CA MET A 20 -1.56 6.91 12.43
C MET A 20 -1.23 5.96 13.58
N SER A 21 -2.23 5.61 14.40
CA SER A 21 -2.09 4.51 15.34
C SER A 21 -1.93 3.18 14.58
N ASN A 22 -1.32 2.18 15.20
CA ASN A 22 -1.10 0.88 14.54
C ASN A 22 -2.42 0.27 14.03
N GLY A 23 -3.49 0.31 14.83
CA GLY A 23 -4.80 -0.19 14.41
C GLY A 23 -5.38 0.60 13.22
N LEU A 24 -5.21 1.93 13.20
CA LEU A 24 -5.66 2.73 12.06
C LEU A 24 -4.81 2.48 10.82
N THR A 25 -3.51 2.22 10.98
CA THR A 25 -2.61 1.83 9.88
C THR A 25 -3.04 0.50 9.24
N SER A 26 -3.37 -0.53 10.04
CA SER A 26 -3.86 -1.80 9.49
C SER A 26 -5.13 -1.60 8.66
N VAL A 27 -6.13 -0.90 9.22
CA VAL A 27 -7.38 -0.60 8.50
C VAL A 27 -7.11 0.23 7.23
N PHE A 28 -6.20 1.20 7.29
CA PHE A 28 -5.82 2.03 6.14
C PHE A 28 -5.21 1.20 5.00
N LEU A 29 -4.31 0.27 5.32
CA LEU A 29 -3.69 -0.61 4.33
C LEU A 29 -4.69 -1.61 3.76
N ASP A 30 -5.54 -2.22 4.60
CA ASP A 30 -6.57 -3.15 4.17
C ASP A 30 -7.47 -2.56 3.09
N VAL A 31 -7.98 -1.34 3.32
CA VAL A 31 -8.92 -0.70 2.39
C VAL A 31 -8.24 -0.25 1.10
N LEU A 32 -6.96 0.14 1.14
CA LEU A 32 -6.18 0.44 -0.06
C LEU A 32 -5.93 -0.82 -0.88
N VAL A 33 -5.48 -1.90 -0.25
CA VAL A 33 -5.19 -3.17 -0.91
C VAL A 33 -6.46 -3.78 -1.51
N LEU A 34 -7.59 -3.73 -0.80
CA LEU A 34 -8.89 -4.14 -1.32
C LEU A 34 -9.32 -3.34 -2.55
N SER A 35 -9.24 -2.01 -2.46
CA SER A 35 -9.65 -1.12 -3.54
C SER A 35 -8.77 -1.30 -4.78
N GLY A 36 -7.44 -1.28 -4.59
CA GLY A 36 -6.47 -1.35 -5.67
C GLY A 36 -6.45 -2.72 -6.34
N SER A 37 -6.59 -3.81 -5.58
CA SER A 37 -6.63 -5.16 -6.14
C SER A 37 -7.79 -5.37 -7.13
N ARG A 38 -8.89 -4.61 -6.99
CA ARG A 38 -10.05 -4.68 -7.89
C ARG A 38 -9.84 -4.01 -9.24
N ILE A 39 -8.97 -3.01 -9.28
CA ILE A 39 -8.82 -2.12 -10.45
C ILE A 39 -7.46 -2.26 -11.13
N ALA A 40 -6.48 -2.92 -10.50
CA ALA A 40 -5.17 -3.16 -11.10
C ALA A 40 -5.29 -4.12 -12.29
N ASN A 41 -4.77 -3.68 -13.44
CA ASN A 41 -4.77 -4.44 -14.69
C ASN A 41 -3.35 -4.70 -15.17
N THR A 42 -2.47 -3.71 -15.06
CA THR A 42 -1.07 -3.81 -15.48
C THR A 42 -0.20 -4.40 -14.38
N ASP A 43 0.96 -4.94 -14.75
CA ASP A 43 1.89 -5.53 -13.78
C ASP A 43 2.42 -4.47 -12.79
N ARG A 44 2.66 -3.24 -13.24
CA ARG A 44 3.03 -2.10 -12.37
C ARG A 44 1.97 -1.78 -11.32
N GLU A 45 0.71 -1.77 -11.71
CA GLU A 45 -0.41 -1.52 -10.78
C GLU A 45 -0.50 -2.65 -9.75
N LYS A 46 -0.30 -3.90 -10.15
CA LYS A 46 -0.30 -5.06 -9.24
C LYS A 46 0.85 -4.97 -8.24
N GLU A 47 2.03 -4.61 -8.71
CA GLU A 47 3.22 -4.44 -7.88
C GLU A 47 3.05 -3.35 -6.82
N LEU A 48 2.47 -2.21 -7.17
CA LEU A 48 2.11 -1.16 -6.20
C LEU A 48 1.20 -1.70 -5.08
N ILE A 49 0.22 -2.53 -5.42
CA ILE A 49 -0.69 -3.12 -4.44
C ILE A 49 -0.01 -4.20 -3.61
N ILE A 50 0.84 -5.03 -4.21
CA ILE A 50 1.63 -6.04 -3.50
C ILE A 50 2.57 -5.37 -2.49
N TRP A 51 3.23 -4.28 -2.87
CA TRP A 51 4.10 -3.52 -1.99
C TRP A 51 3.32 -2.95 -0.79
N LEU A 52 2.12 -2.40 -1.01
CA LEU A 52 1.25 -1.99 0.09
C LEU A 52 0.83 -3.18 0.98
N ALA A 53 0.55 -4.34 0.39
CA ALA A 53 0.19 -5.56 1.11
C ALA A 53 1.35 -6.16 1.93
N GLN A 54 2.61 -5.78 1.67
CA GLN A 54 3.76 -6.20 2.47
C GLN A 54 3.96 -5.37 3.74
N ARG A 55 3.29 -4.20 3.84
CA ARG A 55 3.29 -3.36 5.04
C ARG A 55 2.36 -3.97 6.12
N ASP A 56 2.42 -5.29 6.27
CA ASP A 56 1.57 -6.11 7.12
C ASP A 56 2.12 -6.20 8.55
N GLN A 57 1.55 -5.40 9.45
CA GLN A 57 1.98 -5.33 10.85
C GLN A 57 1.80 -6.65 11.63
N SER A 58 0.95 -7.56 11.16
CA SER A 58 0.79 -8.88 11.78
C SER A 58 1.99 -9.79 11.52
N VAL A 59 2.75 -9.52 10.46
CA VAL A 59 3.92 -10.32 10.04
C VAL A 59 5.24 -9.60 10.33
N VAL A 60 5.37 -8.32 9.95
CA VAL A 60 6.65 -7.58 10.08
C VAL A 60 6.81 -6.82 11.39
N GLY A 61 5.82 -6.93 12.28
CA GLY A 61 5.80 -6.31 13.59
C GLY A 61 5.02 -4.99 13.65
N ILE A 62 4.56 -4.68 14.84
CA ILE A 62 3.69 -3.53 15.10
C ILE A 62 4.52 -2.23 15.10
N GLY A 63 4.08 -1.24 14.31
CA GLY A 63 4.71 0.09 14.27
C GLY A 63 5.96 0.20 13.40
N THR A 64 6.21 -0.77 12.51
CA THR A 64 7.39 -0.81 11.63
C THR A 64 7.06 -0.59 10.16
N VAL A 65 5.81 -0.25 9.84
CA VAL A 65 5.29 -0.25 8.46
C VAL A 65 5.08 1.15 7.88
N GLY A 66 5.54 2.19 8.57
CA GLY A 66 5.66 3.53 7.99
C GLY A 66 6.60 3.55 6.79
N PHE A 67 6.45 4.55 5.93
CA PHE A 67 7.26 4.71 4.71
C PHE A 67 7.24 6.15 4.19
N SER A 68 8.32 6.56 3.52
CA SER A 68 8.33 7.75 2.65
C SER A 68 7.67 7.44 1.30
N LEU A 69 7.02 8.42 0.67
CA LEU A 69 6.43 8.22 -0.67
C LEU A 69 7.46 7.81 -1.73
N GLU A 70 8.71 8.20 -1.60
CA GLU A 70 9.79 7.78 -2.52
C GLU A 70 10.12 6.28 -2.41
N GLU A 71 9.84 5.64 -1.27
CA GLU A 71 10.08 4.20 -1.07
C GLU A 71 9.08 3.32 -1.83
N MET A 72 7.93 3.88 -2.23
CA MET A 72 6.96 3.14 -3.03
C MET A 72 7.59 2.77 -4.39
N PRO A 73 7.19 1.64 -5.01
CA PRO A 73 7.85 1.08 -6.19
C PRO A 73 7.43 1.81 -7.46
N TRP A 74 7.63 3.12 -7.52
CA TRP A 74 7.39 3.93 -8.69
C TRP A 74 8.39 3.61 -9.80
N SER A 75 7.97 3.77 -11.05
CA SER A 75 8.86 3.76 -12.21
C SER A 75 8.89 5.12 -12.89
N ALA A 76 10.09 5.61 -13.22
CA ALA A 76 10.25 6.91 -13.87
C ALA A 76 9.44 7.00 -15.18
N ASP A 77 9.43 5.91 -15.96
CA ASP A 77 8.74 5.86 -17.26
C ASP A 77 7.22 5.83 -17.14
N ASN A 78 6.64 5.32 -16.04
CA ASN A 78 5.19 5.16 -15.86
C ASN A 78 4.61 5.97 -14.69
N PHE A 79 5.41 6.85 -14.07
CA PHE A 79 5.04 7.56 -12.85
C PHE A 79 3.67 8.25 -12.94
N SER A 80 3.39 8.93 -14.06
CA SER A 80 2.12 9.62 -14.24
C SER A 80 0.91 8.67 -14.20
N SER A 81 1.00 7.51 -14.85
CA SER A 81 -0.05 6.49 -14.82
C SER A 81 -0.14 5.79 -13.46
N GLU A 82 0.99 5.48 -12.84
CA GLU A 82 1.06 4.85 -11.51
C GLU A 82 0.46 5.76 -10.43
N LYS A 83 0.79 7.05 -10.47
CA LYS A 83 0.21 8.08 -9.61
C LYS A 83 -1.30 8.20 -9.83
N ALA A 84 -1.76 8.22 -11.09
CA ALA A 84 -3.19 8.24 -11.40
C ALA A 84 -3.92 6.97 -10.90
N PHE A 85 -3.27 5.80 -10.98
CA PHE A 85 -3.77 4.55 -10.43
C PHE A 85 -3.88 4.62 -8.90
N MET A 86 -2.85 5.12 -8.21
CA MET A 86 -2.88 5.27 -6.75
C MET A 86 -3.98 6.24 -6.31
N THR A 87 -4.17 7.36 -7.03
CA THR A 87 -5.29 8.27 -6.81
C THR A 87 -6.64 7.55 -6.95
N GLN A 88 -6.83 6.72 -7.97
CA GLN A 88 -8.06 5.93 -8.15
C GLN A 88 -8.26 4.89 -7.06
N THR A 89 -7.19 4.20 -6.65
CA THR A 89 -7.18 3.26 -5.53
C THR A 89 -7.69 3.93 -4.25
N ILE A 90 -7.15 5.11 -3.93
CA ILE A 90 -7.58 5.88 -2.75
C ILE A 90 -9.05 6.30 -2.85
N GLN A 91 -9.49 6.80 -4.01
CA GLN A 91 -10.90 7.17 -4.22
C GLN A 91 -11.84 5.99 -4.09
N GLY A 92 -11.46 4.81 -4.58
CA GLY A 92 -12.22 3.58 -4.40
C GLY A 92 -12.30 3.16 -2.93
N ALA A 93 -11.21 3.28 -2.18
CA ALA A 93 -11.17 2.98 -0.75
C ALA A 93 -12.09 3.92 0.05
N MET A 94 -12.10 5.21 -0.28
CA MET A 94 -13.02 6.19 0.32
C MET A 94 -14.49 5.92 0.00
N LYS A 95 -14.77 5.27 -1.14
CA LYS A 95 -16.10 4.81 -1.58
C LYS A 95 -16.43 3.39 -1.10
N GLU A 96 -15.65 2.86 -0.17
CA GLU A 96 -15.87 1.54 0.45
C GLU A 96 -15.70 0.35 -0.51
N SER A 97 -14.93 0.52 -1.59
CA SER A 97 -14.67 -0.56 -2.53
C SER A 97 -13.94 -1.71 -1.85
N GLY A 98 -14.63 -2.84 -1.67
CA GLY A 98 -14.08 -4.07 -1.10
C GLY A 98 -14.31 -4.25 0.38
N TRP A 99 -14.93 -3.28 1.05
CA TRP A 99 -15.13 -3.33 2.50
C TRP A 99 -16.03 -4.49 2.93
N GLU A 100 -16.87 -5.02 2.05
CA GLU A 100 -17.69 -6.21 2.34
C GLU A 100 -16.86 -7.50 2.54
N LYS A 101 -15.55 -7.46 2.25
CA LYS A 101 -14.62 -8.55 2.51
C LYS A 101 -13.97 -8.49 3.89
N LEU A 102 -14.09 -7.37 4.61
CA LEU A 102 -13.54 -7.22 5.95
C LEU A 102 -14.34 -8.05 6.96
N SER A 103 -13.65 -8.66 7.91
CA SER A 103 -14.26 -9.38 9.05
C SER A 103 -14.76 -8.44 10.16
N TYR A 104 -14.49 -7.14 10.02
CA TYR A 104 -14.82 -6.08 10.96
C TYR A 104 -15.42 -4.88 10.24
N THR A 105 -16.00 -3.94 10.99
CA THR A 105 -16.52 -2.67 10.45
C THR A 105 -15.54 -1.54 10.74
N PRO A 106 -14.92 -0.92 9.72
CA PRO A 106 -14.02 0.22 9.92
C PRO A 106 -14.72 1.41 10.57
N ASN A 107 -13.97 2.19 11.36
CA ASN A 107 -14.39 3.56 11.68
C ASN A 107 -14.21 4.42 10.43
N LYS A 108 -15.29 4.54 9.64
CA LYS A 108 -15.28 5.20 8.33
C LYS A 108 -14.75 6.62 8.37
N GLU A 109 -15.20 7.43 9.33
CA GLU A 109 -14.79 8.84 9.42
C GLU A 109 -13.28 8.96 9.60
N MET A 110 -12.71 8.14 10.49
CA MET A 110 -11.27 8.14 10.75
C MET A 110 -10.47 7.70 9.52
N VAL A 111 -10.80 6.55 8.92
CA VAL A 111 -10.03 6.02 7.79
C VAL A 111 -10.18 6.89 6.54
N VAL A 112 -11.38 7.39 6.23
CA VAL A 112 -11.60 8.29 5.09
C VAL A 112 -10.86 9.61 5.27
N GLY A 113 -10.79 10.14 6.50
CA GLY A 113 -9.98 11.32 6.79
C GLY A 113 -8.49 11.09 6.50
N ARG A 114 -7.93 9.92 6.87
CA ARG A 114 -6.52 9.60 6.56
C ARG A 114 -6.29 9.33 5.07
N LEU A 115 -7.24 8.69 4.38
CA LEU A 115 -7.20 8.49 2.93
C LEU A 115 -7.20 9.81 2.16
N ALA A 116 -8.00 10.78 2.62
CA ALA A 116 -8.00 12.13 2.05
C ALA A 116 -6.65 12.84 2.21
N ASP A 117 -6.04 12.75 3.40
CA ASP A 117 -4.70 13.30 3.63
C ASP A 117 -3.66 12.61 2.75
N PHE A 118 -3.68 11.28 2.65
CA PHE A 118 -2.78 10.53 1.77
C PHE A 118 -2.97 10.91 0.29
N GLN A 119 -4.21 11.15 -0.15
CA GLN A 119 -4.48 11.63 -1.50
C GLN A 119 -3.84 13.01 -1.76
N LEU A 120 -3.86 13.92 -0.79
CA LEU A 120 -3.17 15.21 -0.91
C LEU A 120 -1.66 15.01 -1.07
N MET A 121 -1.06 14.11 -0.29
CA MET A 121 0.36 13.77 -0.41
C MET A 121 0.69 13.19 -1.79
N ILE A 122 -0.06 12.19 -2.26
CA ILE A 122 0.11 11.60 -3.61
C ILE A 122 -0.02 12.66 -4.69
N ASN A 123 -1.01 13.54 -4.61
CA ASN A 123 -1.21 14.61 -5.58
C ASN A 123 -0.03 15.59 -5.60
N ALA A 124 0.58 15.87 -4.44
CA ALA A 124 1.72 16.75 -4.29
C ALA A 124 3.07 16.13 -4.73
N PHE A 125 3.21 14.80 -4.64
CA PHE A 125 4.46 14.10 -4.93
C PHE A 125 4.90 14.28 -6.39
N GLN A 126 6.16 14.63 -6.62
CA GLN A 126 6.66 14.99 -7.96
C GLN A 126 7.70 13.98 -8.47
N ALA A 127 7.78 13.83 -9.80
CA ALA A 127 8.59 12.81 -10.46
C ALA A 127 10.09 13.01 -10.23
N GLU A 128 10.52 14.25 -9.98
CA GLU A 128 11.91 14.63 -9.76
C GLU A 128 12.47 14.09 -8.44
N TYR A 129 11.61 13.66 -7.52
CA TYR A 129 11.97 13.05 -6.24
C TYR A 129 11.76 11.53 -6.22
N LEU A 130 11.64 10.92 -7.40
CA LEU A 130 11.71 9.48 -7.51
C LEU A 130 13.15 9.02 -7.29
N ASP A 131 13.30 7.97 -6.48
CA ASP A 131 14.53 7.21 -6.40
C ASP A 131 14.26 5.78 -6.91
N PRO A 132 14.68 5.46 -8.16
CA PRO A 132 14.49 4.13 -8.73
C PRO A 132 15.19 3.02 -7.96
N SER A 133 16.14 3.32 -7.07
CA SER A 133 16.85 2.31 -6.28
C SER A 133 15.89 1.53 -5.39
N TYR A 134 14.87 2.18 -4.81
CA TYR A 134 13.87 1.49 -3.99
C TYR A 134 13.13 0.39 -4.75
N TYR A 135 12.74 0.66 -6.00
CA TYR A 135 12.12 -0.38 -6.82
C TYR A 135 13.09 -1.49 -7.17
N LEU A 136 14.34 -1.17 -7.54
CA LEU A 136 15.35 -2.16 -7.92
C LEU A 136 15.71 -3.08 -6.75
N GLU A 137 15.93 -2.52 -5.56
CA GLU A 137 16.21 -3.27 -4.33
C GLU A 137 15.01 -4.14 -3.93
N TRP A 138 13.80 -3.60 -4.04
CA TRP A 138 12.58 -4.34 -3.71
C TRP A 138 12.27 -5.47 -4.70
N ALA A 139 12.52 -5.25 -5.99
CA ALA A 139 12.27 -6.20 -7.06
C ALA A 139 13.42 -7.19 -7.28
N GLU A 140 14.52 -7.08 -6.51
CA GLU A 140 15.61 -8.04 -6.55
C GLU A 140 15.10 -9.42 -6.13
N VAL A 141 15.35 -10.42 -6.97
CA VAL A 141 14.93 -11.81 -6.74
C VAL A 141 16.19 -12.67 -6.75
N ASP A 142 16.48 -13.30 -5.62
CA ASP A 142 17.46 -14.38 -5.58
C ASP A 142 16.91 -15.57 -6.37
N GLU A 143 17.72 -16.15 -7.28
CA GLU A 143 17.28 -17.23 -8.19
C GLU A 143 16.73 -18.46 -7.43
N ASP A 144 17.17 -18.65 -6.19
CA ASP A 144 16.81 -19.76 -5.28
C ASP A 144 15.74 -19.38 -4.23
N ASP A 145 15.11 -18.19 -4.33
CA ASP A 145 14.06 -17.79 -3.40
C ASP A 145 12.70 -18.41 -3.77
N ASP A 146 12.24 -19.35 -2.94
CA ASP A 146 10.93 -19.99 -3.03
C ASP A 146 9.76 -19.02 -2.68
N SER A 147 10.04 -17.86 -2.10
CA SER A 147 9.06 -16.85 -1.67
C SER A 147 9.47 -15.43 -2.06
N PRO A 148 9.61 -15.15 -3.37
CA PRO A 148 10.12 -13.88 -3.86
C PRO A 148 9.25 -12.72 -3.38
N THR A 149 9.88 -11.57 -3.16
CA THR A 149 9.22 -10.32 -2.75
C THR A 149 8.02 -10.01 -3.65
N ILE A 150 8.14 -10.18 -4.96
CA ILE A 150 7.03 -10.10 -5.91
C ILE A 150 6.60 -11.52 -6.30
N PRO A 151 5.44 -12.02 -5.84
CA PRO A 151 5.02 -13.38 -6.14
C PRO A 151 4.76 -13.60 -7.64
N ARG A 152 5.36 -14.67 -8.18
CA ARG A 152 5.27 -15.02 -9.61
C ARG A 152 3.81 -15.22 -10.04
N GLY A 153 3.41 -14.52 -11.09
CA GLY A 153 2.06 -14.62 -11.67
C GLY A 153 0.97 -13.84 -10.92
N TYR A 154 1.34 -13.00 -9.96
CA TYR A 154 0.42 -12.12 -9.21
C TYR A 154 -0.80 -12.87 -8.64
N PRO A 155 -0.59 -13.96 -7.87
CA PRO A 155 -1.68 -14.75 -7.31
C PRO A 155 -2.55 -13.90 -6.38
N MET A 156 -3.84 -14.22 -6.32
CA MET A 156 -4.81 -13.52 -5.48
C MET A 156 -5.39 -14.46 -4.41
N CYS A 157 -5.72 -13.89 -3.25
CA CYS A 157 -6.46 -14.58 -2.21
C CYS A 157 -7.88 -14.92 -2.69
N SER A 158 -8.27 -16.20 -2.64
CA SER A 158 -9.60 -16.65 -3.05
C SER A 158 -10.73 -16.13 -2.15
N LYS A 159 -10.43 -15.81 -0.88
CA LYS A 159 -11.40 -15.29 0.10
C LYS A 159 -11.63 -13.79 -0.09
N HIS A 160 -10.56 -13.01 -0.04
CA HIS A 160 -10.61 -11.54 0.00
C HIS A 160 -10.48 -10.89 -1.38
N ALA A 161 -10.07 -11.63 -2.41
CA ALA A 161 -9.82 -11.13 -3.76
C ALA A 161 -8.80 -9.97 -3.77
N VAL A 162 -7.72 -10.13 -3.01
CA VAL A 162 -6.57 -9.23 -2.98
C VAL A 162 -5.32 -9.93 -3.49
N TYR A 163 -4.37 -9.18 -4.06
CA TYR A 163 -3.08 -9.76 -4.43
C TYR A 163 -2.33 -10.26 -3.19
N LEU A 164 -1.68 -11.42 -3.34
CA LEU A 164 -0.81 -11.98 -2.30
C LEU A 164 0.56 -11.32 -2.38
N SER A 165 1.16 -11.08 -1.21
CA SER A 165 2.58 -10.76 -1.08
C SER A 165 3.38 -12.00 -0.67
N CYS A 166 4.70 -11.84 -0.48
CA CYS A 166 5.54 -12.86 0.16
C CYS A 166 5.10 -13.21 1.60
N HIS A 167 4.23 -12.39 2.21
CA HIS A 167 3.61 -12.65 3.52
C HIS A 167 2.23 -13.31 3.42
N GLY A 168 1.75 -13.61 2.20
CA GLY A 168 0.41 -14.13 1.98
C GLY A 168 -0.64 -13.03 1.82
N CYS A 169 -1.83 -13.24 2.40
CA CYS A 169 -2.94 -12.30 2.29
C CYS A 169 -2.97 -11.40 3.54
N LEU A 170 -2.76 -10.09 3.36
CA LEU A 170 -2.83 -9.08 4.42
C LEU A 170 -4.05 -9.27 5.34
N LEU A 171 -5.24 -9.47 4.74
CA LEU A 171 -6.48 -9.62 5.50
C LEU A 171 -6.61 -10.98 6.21
N CYS A 172 -6.06 -12.06 5.64
CA CYS A 172 -6.08 -13.35 6.33
C CYS A 172 -5.18 -13.33 7.57
N ASN A 173 -4.05 -12.63 7.48
CA ASN A 173 -3.08 -12.58 8.55
C ASN A 173 -3.62 -11.81 9.76
N ASP A 174 -4.33 -10.70 9.53
CA ASP A 174 -5.04 -9.95 10.57
C ASP A 174 -6.21 -10.74 11.20
N GLU A 175 -6.84 -11.65 10.46
CA GLU A 175 -7.91 -12.53 10.98
C GLU A 175 -7.39 -13.72 11.82
N GLY A 176 -6.11 -14.07 11.68
CA GLY A 176 -5.45 -15.16 12.41
C GLY A 176 -4.81 -14.75 13.74
N GLY A 177 -4.71 -13.44 14.00
CA GLY A 177 -4.17 -12.86 15.24
C GLY A 177 -5.25 -12.59 16.28
N GLY A 178 -5.85 -13.64 16.83
CA GLY A 178 -6.76 -13.60 18.00
C GLY A 178 -6.13 -14.23 19.23
#